data_AF-A0A957GRN5-F1
#
_entry.id   AF-A0A957GRN5-F1
#
_cell.length_a   1.000
_cell.length_b   1.000
_cell.length_c   1.000
_cell.angle_alpha   90.00
_cell.angle_beta   90.00
_cell.angle_gamma   90.00
#
_symmetry.space_group_name_H-M   'P 1'
#
loop_
_entity.id
_entity.type
_entity.pdbx_description
1 polymer ?
#
loop_
_entity_poly.entity_id
_entity_poly.type
_entity_poly.pdbx_seq_one_letter_code
_entity_poly.pdbx_strand_id
1 'polypeptide(L)'
;MSTKFDHYRTLAAPLPSQNFAWNMYGSGVENIGKDGQPEPFSVPEPNDDQLLVRVDSVGMCFSDVKLIRQGGNHPKLYNRNLAEEPTRLGHEAALTV
;
A
#
# COMPACT_ATOMS: atom_id res chain seq x y z
N MET A 1 20.73 24.97 8.04
CA MET A 1 19.87 23.86 8.51
C MET A 1 19.19 23.28 7.29
N SER A 2 19.33 21.98 7.05
CA SER A 2 18.61 21.30 5.97
C SER A 2 17.12 21.20 6.34
N THR A 3 16.22 21.50 5.41
CA THR A 3 14.78 21.46 5.66
C THR A 3 14.24 20.03 5.64
N LYS A 4 13.02 19.83 6.15
CA LYS A 4 12.32 18.54 6.01
C LYS A 4 12.18 18.12 4.54
N PHE A 5 11.98 19.09 3.65
CA PHE A 5 11.85 18.85 2.22
C PHE A 5 13.18 18.40 1.60
N ASP A 6 14.30 19.00 2.02
CA ASP A 6 15.62 18.61 1.56
C ASP A 6 15.93 17.16 1.97
N HIS A 7 15.67 16.78 3.23
CA HIS A 7 15.84 15.39 3.68
C HIS A 7 14.94 14.40 2.92
N TYR A 8 13.71 14.81 2.63
CA TYR A 8 12.81 14.00 1.83
C TYR A 8 13.36 13.80 0.41
N ARG A 9 13.92 14.84 -0.22
CA ARG A 9 14.48 14.74 -1.58
C ARG A 9 15.77 13.95 -1.69
N THR A 10 16.64 14.00 -0.67
CA THR A 10 18.00 13.42 -0.78
C THR A 10 18.06 11.93 -0.49
N LEU A 11 17.00 11.32 0.08
CA LEU A 11 16.99 9.92 0.51
C LEU A 11 18.16 9.53 1.43
N ALA A 12 18.83 10.49 2.07
CA ALA A 12 20.01 10.23 2.89
C ALA A 12 19.69 9.59 4.26
N ALA A 13 18.40 9.40 4.58
CA ALA A 13 17.97 8.76 5.81
C ALA A 13 18.07 7.23 5.68
N PRO A 14 18.38 6.51 6.77
CA PRO A 14 18.34 5.06 6.76
C PRO A 14 16.91 4.57 6.46
N LEU A 15 16.81 3.37 5.87
CA LEU A 15 15.52 2.71 5.70
C LEU A 15 14.84 2.52 7.06
N PRO A 16 13.55 2.85 7.19
CA PRO A 16 12.84 2.58 8.43
C PRO A 16 12.64 1.07 8.58
N SER A 17 12.59 0.59 9.83
CA SER A 17 12.28 -0.82 10.10
C SER A 17 10.83 -1.17 9.76
N GLN A 18 9.94 -0.18 9.79
CA GLN A 18 8.52 -0.34 9.50
C GLN A 18 7.97 0.73 8.56
N ASN A 19 7.02 0.35 7.72
CA ASN A 19 6.15 1.25 6.97
C ASN A 19 4.68 1.00 7.34
N PHE A 20 3.81 1.93 6.96
CA PHE A 20 2.38 1.80 7.15
C PHE A 20 1.68 1.56 5.82
N ALA A 21 0.68 0.68 5.82
CA ALA A 21 -0.14 0.42 4.64
C ALA A 21 -1.59 0.11 5.00
N TRP A 22 -2.47 0.26 4.01
CA TRP A 22 -3.89 -0.03 4.13
C TRP A 22 -4.22 -1.30 3.36
N ASN A 23 -4.51 -2.37 4.08
CA ASN A 23 -5.02 -3.60 3.49
C ASN A 23 -6.54 -3.57 3.35
N MET A 24 -7.07 -4.33 2.40
CA MET A 24 -8.49 -4.58 2.21
C MET A 24 -8.82 -6.01 2.64
N TYR A 25 -9.66 -6.12 3.68
CA TYR A 25 -10.07 -7.39 4.30
C TYR A 25 -11.42 -7.91 3.79
N GLY A 26 -12.10 -7.15 2.93
CA GLY A 26 -13.45 -7.46 2.49
C GLY A 26 -14.01 -6.38 1.56
N SER A 27 -15.29 -6.48 1.26
CA SER A 27 -16.01 -5.47 0.48
C SER A 27 -16.37 -4.28 1.38
N GLY A 28 -16.30 -3.06 0.87
CA GLY A 28 -16.65 -1.83 1.57
C GLY A 28 -15.44 -1.11 2.18
N VAL A 29 -15.57 0.20 2.38
CA VAL A 29 -14.50 1.05 2.91
C VAL A 29 -14.23 0.74 4.39
N GLU A 30 -15.25 0.26 5.11
CA GLU A 30 -15.16 -0.23 6.48
C GLU A 30 -14.22 -1.43 6.65
N ASN A 31 -13.90 -2.12 5.55
CA ASN A 31 -12.96 -3.23 5.52
C ASN A 31 -11.54 -2.82 5.07
N ILE A 32 -11.26 -1.51 5.01
CA ILE A 32 -9.92 -0.98 4.72
C ILE A 32 -9.19 -0.65 6.02
N GLY A 33 -8.02 -1.26 6.20
CA GLY A 33 -7.24 -1.21 7.42
C GLY A 33 -7.85 -2.02 8.56
N LYS A 34 -7.30 -1.85 9.76
CA LYS A 34 -7.86 -2.39 11.00
C LYS A 34 -8.40 -1.24 11.83
N ASP A 35 -9.67 -1.32 12.19
CA ASP A 35 -10.37 -0.27 12.95
C ASP A 35 -10.26 1.13 12.30
N GLY A 36 -10.24 1.16 10.95
CA GLY A 36 -10.08 2.39 10.18
C GLY A 36 -8.71 3.06 10.36
N GLN A 37 -7.67 2.28 10.70
CA GLN A 37 -6.28 2.72 10.83
C GLN A 37 -5.37 1.96 9.87
N PRO A 38 -4.25 2.58 9.43
CA PRO A 38 -3.22 1.88 8.70
C PRO A 38 -2.49 0.90 9.60
N GLU A 39 -1.96 -0.16 9.00
CA GLU A 39 -1.27 -1.22 9.72
C GLU A 39 0.24 -1.12 9.49
N PRO A 40 1.06 -1.40 10.52
CA PRO A 40 2.51 -1.43 10.38
C PRO A 40 2.96 -2.73 9.69
N PHE A 41 3.91 -2.63 8.76
CA PHE A 41 4.59 -3.75 8.12
C PHE A 41 6.08 -3.55 8.21
N SER A 42 6.84 -4.64 8.29
CA SER A 42 8.30 -4.57 8.14
C SER A 42 8.63 -4.17 6.71
N VAL A 43 9.60 -3.26 6.55
CA VAL A 43 10.13 -2.93 5.22
C VAL A 43 10.89 -4.15 4.67
N PRO A 44 10.48 -4.70 3.52
CA PRO A 44 11.10 -5.91 2.98
C PRO A 44 12.44 -5.60 2.31
N GLU A 45 13.30 -6.61 2.24
CA GLU A 45 14.42 -6.62 1.32
C GLU A 45 13.92 -7.06 -0.07
N PRO A 46 14.19 -6.30 -1.14
CA PRO A 46 13.79 -6.70 -2.48
C PRO A 46 14.66 -7.85 -2.99
N ASN A 47 14.06 -8.76 -3.77
CA ASN A 47 14.83 -9.76 -4.52
C ASN A 47 15.63 -9.12 -5.68
N ASP A 48 16.52 -9.90 -6.29
CA ASP A 48 17.40 -9.47 -7.41
C ASP A 48 16.65 -8.79 -8.59
N ASP A 49 15.36 -9.10 -8.78
CA ASP A 49 14.50 -8.59 -9.86
C ASP A 49 13.46 -7.55 -9.38
N GLN A 50 13.60 -7.04 -8.15
CA GLN A 50 12.64 -6.13 -7.52
C GLN A 50 13.29 -4.81 -7.11
N LEU A 51 12.46 -3.76 -7.03
CA LEU A 51 12.87 -2.46 -6.48
C LEU A 51 12.11 -2.21 -5.17
N LEU A 52 12.85 -1.86 -4.12
CA LEU A 52 12.27 -1.19 -2.96
C LEU A 52 12.20 0.30 -3.26
N VAL A 53 10.99 0.86 -3.20
CA VAL A 53 10.74 2.26 -3.55
C VAL A 53 10.01 2.96 -2.41
N ARG A 54 10.25 4.26 -2.26
CA ARG A 54 9.41 5.12 -1.44
C ARG A 54 8.22 5.60 -2.28
N VAL A 55 7.01 5.23 -1.87
CA VAL A 55 5.77 5.75 -2.46
C VAL A 55 5.52 7.14 -1.91
N ASP A 56 5.55 8.13 -2.79
CA ASP A 56 5.39 9.55 -2.44
C ASP A 56 3.93 9.99 -2.54
N SER A 57 3.21 9.41 -3.50
CA SER A 57 1.76 9.56 -3.64
C SER A 57 1.17 8.36 -4.39
N VAL A 58 -0.12 8.10 -4.18
CA VAL A 58 -0.88 7.05 -4.86
C VAL A 58 -2.11 7.67 -5.52
N GLY A 59 -2.38 7.25 -6.75
CA GLY A 59 -3.59 7.57 -7.49
C GLY A 59 -4.74 6.64 -7.10
N MET A 60 -5.95 7.20 -7.03
CA MET A 60 -7.18 6.44 -6.82
C MET A 60 -7.96 6.41 -8.13
N CYS A 61 -8.07 5.23 -8.73
CA CYS A 61 -8.78 5.06 -9.98
C CYS A 61 -10.12 4.34 -9.77
N PHE A 62 -10.93 4.28 -10.82
CA PHE A 62 -12.22 3.58 -10.75
C PHE A 62 -12.06 2.06 -10.55
N SER A 63 -10.88 1.49 -10.86
CA SER A 63 -10.62 0.08 -10.59
C SER A 63 -10.49 -0.20 -9.09
N ASP A 64 -9.93 0.72 -8.31
CA ASP A 64 -9.88 0.61 -6.85
C ASP A 64 -11.29 0.66 -6.27
N VAL A 65 -12.16 1.56 -6.79
CA VAL A 65 -13.57 1.63 -6.39
C VAL A 65 -14.31 0.30 -6.66
N LYS A 66 -14.05 -0.34 -7.81
CA LYS A 66 -14.63 -1.65 -8.14
C LYS A 66 -14.17 -2.73 -7.17
N LEU A 67 -12.87 -2.77 -6.85
CA LEU A 67 -12.32 -3.74 -5.90
C LEU A 67 -12.88 -3.54 -4.50
N ILE A 68 -12.92 -2.31 -4.00
CA ILE A 68 -13.51 -1.98 -2.69
C ILE A 68 -14.97 -2.41 -2.65
N ARG A 69 -15.77 -2.04 -3.66
CA ARG A 69 -17.22 -2.33 -3.64
C ARG A 69 -17.58 -3.79 -3.83
N GLN A 70 -16.73 -4.58 -4.49
CA GLN A 70 -17.05 -5.97 -4.83
C GLN A 70 -16.31 -6.96 -3.92
N GLY A 71 -15.17 -6.59 -3.34
CA GLY A 71 -14.34 -7.47 -2.53
C GLY A 71 -14.05 -8.79 -3.25
N GLY A 72 -14.27 -9.91 -2.56
CA GLY A 72 -14.08 -11.26 -3.11
C GLY A 72 -14.99 -11.61 -4.30
N ASN A 73 -16.04 -10.84 -4.57
CA ASN A 73 -16.88 -11.01 -5.77
C ASN A 73 -16.25 -10.39 -7.02
N HIS A 74 -15.17 -9.61 -6.88
CA HIS A 74 -14.46 -9.06 -8.03
C HIS A 74 -13.68 -10.17 -8.75
N PRO A 75 -13.74 -10.29 -10.09
CA PRO A 75 -13.08 -11.38 -10.81
C PRO A 75 -11.58 -11.55 -10.57
N LYS A 76 -10.87 -10.46 -10.27
CA LYS A 76 -9.44 -10.50 -9.90
C LYS A 76 -9.15 -11.17 -8.54
N LEU A 77 -10.17 -11.32 -7.69
CA LEU A 77 -10.04 -11.80 -6.31
C LEU A 77 -10.86 -13.08 -6.05
N TYR A 78 -11.35 -13.74 -7.11
CA TYR A 78 -12.05 -15.01 -6.95
C TYR A 78 -11.21 -16.02 -6.20
N ASN A 79 -11.88 -16.81 -5.36
CA ASN A 79 -11.27 -17.84 -4.52
C ASN A 79 -10.22 -17.35 -3.52
N ARG A 80 -10.13 -16.03 -3.27
CA ARG A 80 -9.30 -15.45 -2.22
C ARG A 80 -10.14 -15.12 -1.00
N ASN A 81 -9.77 -15.67 0.16
CA ASN A 81 -10.36 -15.26 1.42
C ASN A 81 -9.69 -13.96 1.90
N LEU A 82 -10.32 -12.81 1.66
CA LEU A 82 -9.74 -11.50 2.02
C LEU A 82 -9.55 -11.30 3.53
N ALA A 83 -10.29 -12.03 4.37
CA ALA A 83 -10.11 -11.95 5.82
C ALA A 83 -8.80 -12.61 6.29
N GLU A 84 -8.35 -13.64 5.58
CA GLU A 84 -7.12 -14.40 5.88
C GLU A 84 -5.93 -13.93 5.04
N GLU A 85 -6.18 -13.69 3.75
CA GLU A 85 -5.20 -13.21 2.77
C GLU A 85 -5.68 -11.86 2.19
N PRO A 86 -5.54 -10.77 2.94
CA PRO A 86 -5.97 -9.46 2.47
C PRO A 86 -5.20 -9.03 1.21
N THR A 87 -5.74 -8.06 0.50
CA THR A 87 -5.07 -7.44 -0.65
C THR A 87 -4.81 -5.96 -0.41
N ARG A 88 -4.02 -5.33 -1.28
CA ARG A 88 -3.66 -3.92 -1.20
C ARG A 88 -3.94 -3.24 -2.53
N LEU A 89 -4.52 -2.05 -2.45
CA LEU A 89 -4.87 -1.22 -3.60
C LEU A 89 -3.74 -0.22 -3.90
N GLY A 90 -3.87 0.53 -5.01
CA GLY A 90 -2.87 1.52 -5.42
C GLY A 90 -2.08 1.08 -6.64
N HIS A 91 -2.75 1.03 -7.79
CA HIS A 91 -2.17 0.61 -9.07
C HIS A 91 -1.36 1.72 -9.77
N GLU A 92 -1.42 2.94 -9.25
CA GLU A 92 -0.82 4.13 -9.83
C GLU A 92 -0.09 4.90 -8.72
N ALA A 93 1.20 5.19 -8.88
CA ALA A 93 1.98 5.87 -7.85
C ALA A 93 3.02 6.80 -8.45
N ALA A 94 3.30 7.89 -7.74
CA ALA A 94 4.57 8.61 -7.88
C ALA A 94 5.51 8.10 -6.78
N LEU A 95 6.74 7.79 -7.17
CA LEU A 95 7.70 7.10 -6.31
C LEU A 95 9.11 7.64 -6.49
N THR A 96 9.91 7.46 -5.44
CA THR A 96 11.36 7.65 -5.47
C THR A 96 12.01 6.28 -5.30
N VAL A 97 12.95 5.95 -6.19
CA VAL A 97 13.80 4.75 -6.09
C VAL A 97 15.02 5.07 -5.23
#